data_AF-A0A965M716-F1
#
_entry.id   AF-A0A965M716-F1
#
_cell.length_a   1.000
_cell.length_b   1.000
_cell.length_c   1.000
_cell.angle_alpha   90.00
_cell.angle_beta   90.00
_cell.angle_gamma   90.00
#
_symmetry.space_group_name_H-M   'P 1'
#
loop_
_entity.id
_entity.type
_entity.pdbx_description
1 polymer ?
#
loop_
_entity_poly.entity_id
_entity_poly.type
_entity_poly.pdbx_seq_one_letter_code
_entity_poly.pdbx_strand_id
1 'polypeptide(L)'
;MICRTSEENASSRLFQCCLKPHLKVRKHRTMRVSKKCRTSKSSEPKSIPSSDINHIFNHEAMLAVSHAIEDLAHETSSGELISTFQHFDNFQHQKKRYDALARRLDAVRVWGEGEPPQDSSQIDFVPIFHAELTRYWVVLFDSPEVHALLFCKQANQTDQFHRKVFAGFYSFNPFLVRCIRRRFGLLSCGISGVVDHFERYFSPQMPNSLNDFDALLATA
;
A
#
# COMPACT_ATOMS: atom_id res chain seq x y z
N MET A 1 -15.63 -11.78 -13.33
CA MET A 1 -15.77 -11.40 -11.91
C MET A 1 -14.84 -12.34 -11.16
N ILE A 2 -13.67 -11.87 -10.72
CA ILE A 2 -12.72 -12.73 -10.00
C ILE A 2 -13.30 -12.92 -8.59
N CYS A 3 -13.57 -14.17 -8.20
CA CYS A 3 -14.05 -14.48 -6.85
C CYS A 3 -12.94 -14.15 -5.85
N ARG A 4 -13.28 -13.40 -4.79
CA ARG A 4 -12.35 -13.12 -3.70
C ARG A 4 -12.05 -14.37 -2.91
N THR A 5 -10.80 -14.53 -2.50
CA THR A 5 -10.39 -15.63 -1.63
C THR A 5 -11.00 -15.47 -0.23
N SER A 6 -10.98 -16.55 0.56
CA SER A 6 -11.38 -16.50 1.98
C SER A 6 -10.54 -15.50 2.77
N GLU A 7 -9.23 -15.47 2.51
CA GLU A 7 -8.25 -14.54 3.11
C GLU A 7 -8.57 -13.08 2.79
N GLU A 8 -8.88 -12.77 1.52
CA GLU A 8 -9.29 -11.42 1.10
C GLU A 8 -10.56 -10.96 1.84
N ASN A 9 -11.53 -11.87 1.99
CA ASN A 9 -12.78 -11.56 2.69
C ASN A 9 -12.55 -11.36 4.20
N ALA A 10 -11.68 -12.14 4.82
CA ALA A 10 -11.32 -12.00 6.24
C ALA A 10 -10.61 -10.66 6.49
N SER A 11 -9.55 -10.38 5.72
CA SER A 11 -8.81 -9.13 5.76
C SER A 11 -9.71 -7.91 5.54
N SER A 12 -10.60 -7.98 4.55
CA SER A 12 -11.56 -6.91 4.27
C SER A 12 -12.54 -6.67 5.43
N ARG A 13 -12.96 -7.70 6.16
CA ARG A 13 -13.87 -7.54 7.31
C ARG A 13 -13.17 -6.87 8.48
N LEU A 14 -11.97 -7.33 8.82
CA LEU A 14 -11.16 -6.73 9.89
C LEU A 14 -10.84 -5.28 9.59
N PHE A 15 -10.38 -4.99 8.36
CA PHE A 15 -10.13 -3.63 7.90
C PHE A 15 -11.36 -2.72 8.06
N GLN A 16 -12.57 -3.19 7.74
CA GLN A 16 -13.79 -2.39 7.92
C GLN A 16 -14.09 -2.11 9.40
N CYS A 17 -13.71 -2.98 10.33
CA CYS A 17 -13.79 -2.70 11.76
C CYS A 17 -12.82 -1.57 12.16
N CYS A 18 -11.56 -1.64 11.70
CA CYS A 18 -10.55 -0.61 11.96
C CYS A 18 -10.86 0.73 11.27
N LEU A 19 -11.58 0.72 10.13
CA LEU A 19 -11.90 1.93 9.37
C LEU A 19 -13.04 2.76 9.98
N LYS A 20 -14.04 2.11 10.58
CA LYS A 20 -15.25 2.77 11.12
C LYS A 20 -14.97 3.97 12.05
N PRO A 21 -14.01 3.91 12.99
CA PRO A 21 -13.66 5.04 13.85
C PRO A 21 -13.18 6.27 13.07
N HIS A 22 -12.51 6.07 11.93
CA HIS A 22 -11.90 7.13 11.11
C HIS A 22 -12.86 7.78 10.12
N LEU A 23 -14.02 7.15 9.84
CA LEU A 23 -15.02 7.65 8.87
C LEU A 23 -15.94 8.75 9.42
N LYS A 24 -15.68 9.31 10.61
CA LYS A 24 -16.50 10.39 11.19
C LYS A 24 -16.45 11.71 10.40
N VAL A 25 -15.76 11.76 9.27
CA VAL A 25 -15.64 12.94 8.41
C VAL A 25 -16.67 12.92 7.29
N ARG A 26 -17.63 13.83 7.36
CA ARG A 26 -18.70 14.02 6.38
C ARG A 26 -18.12 14.53 5.05
N LYS A 27 -18.30 13.75 3.97
CA LYS A 27 -18.16 14.08 2.53
C LYS A 27 -16.86 13.61 1.85
N HIS A 28 -16.78 12.31 1.55
CA HIS A 28 -15.88 11.82 0.51
C HIS A 28 -16.60 11.82 -0.84
N ARG A 29 -15.97 12.39 -1.87
CA ARG A 29 -16.52 12.44 -3.23
C ARG A 29 -15.85 11.36 -4.07
N THR A 30 -16.50 10.20 -4.18
CA THR A 30 -16.05 9.13 -5.09
C THR A 30 -16.32 9.58 -6.52
N MET A 31 -15.29 10.06 -7.23
CA MET A 31 -15.40 10.29 -8.67
C MET A 31 -15.01 9.01 -9.40
N ARG A 32 -15.99 8.36 -10.03
CA ARG A 32 -15.70 7.32 -11.03
C ARG A 32 -15.01 8.01 -12.21
N VAL A 33 -13.81 7.55 -12.56
CA VAL A 33 -13.22 7.88 -13.86
C VAL A 33 -13.98 7.06 -14.91
N SER A 34 -15.15 7.54 -15.32
CA SER A 34 -15.86 7.00 -16.47
C SER A 34 -15.59 7.91 -17.67
N LYS A 35 -15.17 7.29 -18.79
CA LYS A 35 -15.18 7.92 -20.11
C LYS A 35 -16.64 8.08 -20.57
N LYS A 36 -17.38 9.08 -20.06
CA LYS A 36 -18.46 9.83 -20.75
C LYS A 36 -19.23 10.73 -19.77
N CYS A 37 -19.50 11.94 -20.26
CA CYS A 37 -20.16 13.07 -19.62
C CYS A 37 -21.66 12.84 -19.30
N ARG A 38 -22.17 13.30 -18.13
CA ARG A 38 -23.30 14.26 -17.95
C ARG A 38 -24.02 14.18 -16.57
N THR A 39 -24.11 15.38 -15.95
CA THR A 39 -25.17 15.97 -15.09
C THR A 39 -25.67 15.30 -13.79
N SER A 40 -25.30 15.94 -12.67
CA SER A 40 -26.09 16.37 -11.49
C SER A 40 -27.26 15.52 -10.97
N LYS A 41 -27.07 14.93 -9.78
CA LYS A 41 -27.82 15.22 -8.53
C LYS A 41 -27.08 14.63 -7.32
N SER A 42 -26.93 15.43 -6.27
CA SER A 42 -26.64 15.00 -4.89
C SER A 42 -27.83 14.17 -4.39
N SER A 43 -27.74 13.20 -3.49
CA SER A 43 -27.06 13.20 -2.20
C SER A 43 -27.26 11.83 -1.58
N GLU A 44 -26.19 11.10 -1.26
CA GLU A 44 -26.22 9.97 -0.31
C GLU A 44 -24.77 9.58 0.04
N PRO A 45 -24.42 9.37 1.33
CA PRO A 45 -23.10 8.88 1.72
C PRO A 45 -22.97 7.42 1.29
N LYS A 46 -22.32 7.20 0.14
CA LYS A 46 -22.03 5.84 -0.34
C LYS A 46 -20.72 5.35 0.25
N SER A 47 -20.78 4.16 0.85
CA SER A 47 -19.69 3.41 1.45
C SER A 47 -18.47 3.33 0.52
N ILE A 48 -17.27 3.29 1.11
CA ILE A 48 -16.05 2.97 0.37
C ILE A 48 -16.25 1.56 -0.21
N PRO A 49 -16.36 1.43 -1.55
CA PRO A 49 -16.73 0.16 -2.16
C PRO A 49 -15.56 -0.80 -2.07
N SER A 50 -15.85 -2.04 -1.70
CA SER A 50 -14.87 -3.05 -1.27
C SER A 50 -13.86 -3.54 -2.32
N SER A 51 -13.72 -2.90 -3.49
CA SER A 51 -13.04 -3.43 -4.70
C SER A 51 -11.78 -2.68 -5.11
N ASP A 52 -10.84 -3.37 -5.78
CA ASP A 52 -9.61 -2.85 -6.43
C ASP A 52 -9.88 -1.88 -7.60
N ILE A 53 -10.66 -0.83 -7.37
CA ILE A 53 -10.96 0.20 -8.37
C ILE A 53 -10.12 1.44 -8.06
N ASN A 54 -9.61 2.11 -9.09
CA ASN A 54 -8.93 3.39 -8.90
C ASN A 54 -9.90 4.41 -8.28
N HIS A 55 -9.54 4.91 -7.11
CA HIS A 55 -10.21 5.92 -6.31
C HIS A 55 -9.44 7.24 -6.37
N ILE A 56 -10.20 8.33 -6.19
CA ILE A 56 -9.63 9.64 -5.88
C ILE A 56 -9.88 9.89 -4.39
N PHE A 57 -8.79 10.01 -3.64
CA PHE A 57 -8.80 10.30 -2.21
C PHE A 57 -8.44 11.76 -1.96
N ASN A 58 -9.19 12.43 -1.10
CA ASN A 58 -8.70 13.62 -0.42
C ASN A 58 -7.76 13.20 0.72
N HIS A 59 -7.01 14.15 1.28
CA HIS A 59 -6.07 13.91 2.37
C HIS A 59 -6.72 13.20 3.58
N GLU A 60 -7.96 13.54 3.94
CA GLU A 60 -8.68 12.92 5.06
C GLU A 60 -9.01 11.45 4.80
N ALA A 61 -9.56 11.13 3.62
CA ALA A 61 -9.87 9.74 3.25
C ALA A 61 -8.59 8.89 3.20
N MET A 62 -7.52 9.47 2.65
CA MET A 62 -6.22 8.82 2.57
C MET A 62 -5.68 8.51 3.98
N LEU A 63 -5.73 9.48 4.91
CA LEU A 63 -5.30 9.25 6.29
C LEU A 63 -6.19 8.22 7.00
N ALA A 64 -7.50 8.28 6.81
CA ALA A 64 -8.43 7.32 7.41
C ALA A 64 -8.11 5.88 6.98
N VAL A 65 -7.84 5.65 5.69
CA VAL A 65 -7.46 4.33 5.18
C VAL A 65 -6.07 3.93 5.70
N SER A 66 -5.11 4.86 5.72
CA SER A 66 -3.75 4.61 6.25
C SER A 66 -3.80 4.18 7.72
N HIS A 67 -4.53 4.93 8.55
CA HIS A 67 -4.70 4.61 9.97
C HIS A 67 -5.46 3.30 10.18
N ALA A 68 -6.45 2.99 9.34
CA ALA A 68 -7.13 1.70 9.42
C ALA A 68 -6.19 0.52 9.12
N ILE A 69 -5.25 0.65 8.19
CA ILE A 69 -4.24 -0.39 7.93
C ILE A 69 -3.26 -0.50 9.10
N GLU A 70 -2.83 0.63 9.67
CA GLU A 70 -1.95 0.64 10.84
C GLU A 70 -2.63 0.04 12.08
N ASP A 71 -3.91 0.34 12.31
CA ASP A 71 -4.69 -0.26 13.41
C ASP A 71 -4.87 -1.77 13.18
N LEU A 72 -5.13 -2.19 11.94
CA LEU A 72 -5.19 -3.61 11.57
C LEU A 72 -3.87 -4.33 11.87
N ALA A 73 -2.74 -3.71 11.54
CA ALA A 73 -1.42 -4.25 11.86
C ALA A 73 -1.21 -4.35 13.37
N HIS A 74 -1.58 -3.29 14.11
CA HIS A 74 -1.49 -3.26 15.56
C HIS A 74 -2.32 -4.36 16.22
N GLU A 75 -3.56 -4.59 15.77
CA GLU A 75 -4.43 -5.65 16.26
C GLU A 75 -3.86 -7.04 15.96
N THR A 76 -3.33 -7.23 14.75
CA THR A 76 -2.77 -8.52 14.28
C THR A 76 -1.50 -8.94 15.03
N SER A 77 -0.70 -7.99 15.52
CA SER A 77 0.48 -8.25 16.38
C SER A 77 1.55 -9.17 15.79
N SER A 78 1.64 -9.23 14.46
CA SER A 78 2.64 -10.00 13.71
C SER A 78 2.63 -9.52 12.26
N GLY A 79 3.69 -9.81 11.51
CA GLY A 79 3.85 -9.42 10.11
C GLY A 79 4.69 -8.16 9.93
N GLU A 80 4.73 -7.70 8.68
CA GLU A 80 5.54 -6.56 8.23
C GLU A 80 4.61 -5.38 7.85
N LEU A 81 4.93 -4.19 8.38
CA LEU A 81 4.30 -2.93 7.97
C LEU A 81 5.29 -2.05 7.21
N ILE A 82 4.89 -1.60 6.04
CA ILE A 82 5.61 -0.68 5.15
C ILE A 82 4.79 0.60 5.00
N SER A 83 5.41 1.75 5.22
CA SER A 83 4.74 3.05 5.04
C SER A 83 5.66 4.08 4.41
N THR A 84 5.11 4.96 3.57
CA THR A 84 5.83 6.09 2.96
C THR A 84 5.38 7.41 3.56
N PHE A 85 6.33 8.27 3.91
CA PHE A 85 6.05 9.61 4.45
C PHE A 85 6.38 10.76 3.50
N GLN A 86 6.83 10.44 2.27
CA GLN A 86 7.41 11.36 1.30
C GLN A 86 8.71 12.01 1.79
N HIS A 87 8.66 12.69 2.94
CA HIS A 87 9.80 13.22 3.71
C HIS A 87 9.76 12.69 5.14
N PHE A 88 10.92 12.40 5.73
CA PHE A 88 11.00 11.92 7.12
C PHE A 88 10.54 12.97 8.14
N ASP A 89 10.54 14.26 7.82
CA ASP A 89 9.99 15.30 8.71
C ASP A 89 8.51 15.05 9.04
N ASN A 90 7.75 14.45 8.11
CA ASN A 90 6.35 14.11 8.32
C ASN A 90 6.18 12.95 9.33
N PHE A 91 7.21 12.13 9.55
CA PHE A 91 7.17 11.01 10.48
C PHE A 91 7.13 11.47 11.93
N GLN A 92 7.68 12.64 12.27
CA GLN A 92 7.80 13.09 13.65
C GLN A 92 6.46 13.13 14.39
N HIS A 93 5.38 13.52 13.70
CA HIS A 93 4.02 13.51 14.26
C HIS A 93 3.44 12.11 14.48
N GLN A 94 3.96 11.10 13.79
CA GLN A 94 3.53 9.70 13.88
C GLN A 94 4.50 8.81 14.68
N LYS A 95 5.64 9.36 15.14
CA LYS A 95 6.70 8.59 15.83
C LYS A 95 6.16 7.68 16.93
N LYS A 96 5.39 8.22 17.87
CA LYS A 96 4.83 7.44 19.00
C LYS A 96 3.98 6.24 18.55
N ARG A 97 3.24 6.40 17.45
CA ARG A 97 2.38 5.34 16.90
C ARG A 97 3.23 4.26 16.24
N TYR A 98 4.23 4.64 15.47
CA TYR A 98 5.14 3.71 14.81
C TYR A 98 6.06 2.99 15.80
N ASP A 99 6.51 3.65 16.87
CA ASP A 99 7.24 2.99 17.95
C ASP A 99 6.36 1.91 18.64
N ALA A 100 5.06 2.16 18.80
CA ALA A 100 4.13 1.17 19.36
C ALA A 100 3.88 -0.01 18.41
N LEU A 101 3.87 0.24 17.09
CA LEU A 101 3.79 -0.78 16.06
C LEU A 101 5.05 -1.65 16.03
N ALA A 102 6.23 -1.01 16.07
CA ALA A 102 7.53 -1.69 16.01
C ALA A 102 7.78 -2.65 17.20
N ARG A 103 7.11 -2.44 18.33
CA ARG A 103 7.17 -3.37 19.48
C ARG A 103 6.31 -4.62 19.31
N ARG A 104 5.35 -4.62 18.38
CA ARG A 104 4.38 -5.70 18.19
C ARG A 104 4.56 -6.45 16.88
N LEU A 105 5.14 -5.82 15.88
CA LEU A 105 5.31 -6.37 14.54
C LEU A 105 6.70 -6.96 14.35
N ASP A 106 6.83 -7.88 13.40
CA ASP A 106 8.10 -8.51 13.08
C ASP A 106 9.05 -7.53 12.39
N ALA A 107 8.49 -6.59 11.61
CA ALA A 107 9.22 -5.51 10.98
C ALA A 107 8.30 -4.29 10.74
N VAL A 108 8.84 -3.11 11.03
CA VAL A 108 8.23 -1.83 10.63
C VAL A 108 9.26 -1.07 9.83
N ARG A 109 8.87 -0.69 8.61
CA ARG A 109 9.76 -0.04 7.68
C ARG A 109 9.12 1.25 7.14
N VAL A 110 9.90 2.32 7.14
CA VAL A 110 9.44 3.67 6.80
C VAL A 110 10.30 4.25 5.70
N TRP A 111 9.66 4.64 4.60
CA TRP A 111 10.33 5.25 3.45
C TRP A 111 10.07 6.74 3.41
N GLY A 112 11.13 7.51 3.17
CA GLY A 112 11.05 8.96 3.07
C GLY A 112 12.32 9.54 2.47
N GLU A 113 12.20 10.76 1.97
CA GLU A 113 13.32 11.63 1.63
C GLU A 113 13.81 12.39 2.87
N GLY A 114 15.10 12.73 2.89
CA GLY A 114 15.73 13.47 3.98
C GLY A 114 16.49 12.56 4.96
N GLU A 115 16.86 13.12 6.10
CA GLU A 115 17.58 12.38 7.15
C GLU A 115 16.61 11.55 8.01
N PRO A 116 16.89 10.25 8.21
CA PRO A 116 16.12 9.42 9.14
C PRO A 116 16.08 10.02 10.55
N PRO A 117 14.94 9.92 11.26
CA PRO A 117 14.85 10.30 12.67
C PRO A 117 15.85 9.53 13.52
N GLN A 118 16.55 10.24 14.38
CA GLN A 118 17.35 9.63 15.44
C GLN A 118 16.41 9.11 16.54
N ASP A 119 16.79 8.04 17.24
CA ASP A 119 16.04 7.42 18.36
C ASP A 119 14.80 6.57 18.02
N SER A 120 14.80 5.85 16.89
CA SER A 120 13.80 4.82 16.58
C SER A 120 14.47 3.53 16.06
N SER A 121 15.20 2.83 16.95
CA SER A 121 16.06 1.68 16.57
C SER A 121 15.30 0.42 16.15
N GLN A 122 13.99 0.35 16.36
CA GLN A 122 13.14 -0.79 15.98
C GLN A 122 12.42 -0.56 14.64
N ILE A 123 12.67 0.58 13.98
CA ILE A 123 12.06 0.94 12.71
C ILE A 123 13.16 1.04 11.67
N ASP A 124 13.03 0.30 10.57
CA ASP A 124 13.94 0.43 9.44
C ASP A 124 13.56 1.67 8.63
N PHE A 125 14.35 2.73 8.71
CA PHE A 125 14.19 3.89 7.84
C PHE A 125 14.94 3.66 6.53
N VAL A 126 14.19 3.67 5.43
CA VAL A 126 14.74 3.42 4.09
C VAL A 126 14.67 4.72 3.28
N PRO A 127 15.81 5.36 2.96
CA PRO A 127 15.81 6.59 2.19
C PRO A 127 15.27 6.37 0.77
N ILE A 128 14.45 7.31 0.31
CA ILE A 128 13.98 7.37 -1.07
C ILE A 128 15.01 8.15 -1.90
N PHE A 129 15.68 7.46 -2.82
CA PHE A 129 16.64 8.09 -3.74
C PHE A 129 16.02 8.54 -5.07
N HIS A 130 14.85 8.01 -5.42
CA HIS A 130 14.17 8.35 -6.67
C HIS A 130 13.08 9.38 -6.44
N ALA A 131 13.23 10.57 -7.03
CA ALA A 131 12.28 11.68 -6.95
C ALA A 131 10.86 11.32 -7.41
N GLU A 132 10.67 10.26 -8.20
CA GLU A 132 9.33 9.80 -8.58
C GLU A 132 8.59 9.12 -7.43
N LEU A 133 9.31 8.44 -6.52
CA LEU A 133 8.75 7.71 -5.39
C LEU A 133 8.23 8.64 -4.29
N THR A 134 8.76 9.86 -4.18
CA THR A 134 8.28 10.87 -3.22
C THR A 134 6.83 11.30 -3.48
N ARG A 135 6.32 11.05 -4.69
CA ARG A 135 4.92 11.31 -5.04
C ARG A 135 3.97 10.17 -4.72
N TYR A 136 4.49 9.01 -4.30
CA TYR A 136 3.67 7.88 -3.93
C TYR A 136 3.34 7.92 -2.43
N TRP A 137 2.13 7.47 -2.12
CA TRP A 137 1.66 7.19 -0.78
C TRP A 137 1.32 5.70 -0.72
N VAL A 138 2.14 4.94 -0.02
CA VAL A 138 2.00 3.50 0.15
C VAL A 138 1.90 3.20 1.64
N VAL A 139 0.88 2.43 2.01
CA VAL A 139 0.77 1.80 3.32
C VAL A 139 0.41 0.34 3.08
N LEU A 140 1.26 -0.57 3.53
CA LEU A 140 1.16 -1.98 3.21
C LEU A 140 1.40 -2.79 4.48
N PHE A 141 0.48 -3.70 4.77
CA PHE A 141 0.58 -4.67 5.85
C PHE A 141 0.47 -6.09 5.28
N ASP A 142 1.42 -6.94 5.64
CA ASP A 142 1.51 -8.34 5.20
C ASP A 142 1.79 -9.24 6.42
N SER A 143 0.84 -10.09 6.78
CA SER A 143 0.99 -11.14 7.79
C SER A 143 0.59 -12.50 7.19
N PRO A 144 0.73 -13.64 7.91
CA PRO A 144 0.31 -14.93 7.37
C PRO A 144 -1.18 -15.01 6.98
N GLU A 145 -2.06 -14.25 7.65
CA GLU A 145 -3.52 -14.36 7.49
C GLU A 145 -4.20 -13.05 7.08
N VAL A 146 -3.52 -11.91 7.25
CA VAL A 146 -4.10 -10.58 7.07
C VAL A 146 -3.22 -9.77 6.13
N HIS A 147 -3.85 -9.23 5.08
CA HIS A 147 -3.16 -8.45 4.06
C HIS A 147 -3.94 -7.19 3.76
N ALA A 148 -3.24 -6.06 3.72
CA ALA A 148 -3.84 -4.80 3.29
C ALA A 148 -2.82 -3.95 2.56
N LEU A 149 -3.27 -3.29 1.50
CA LEU A 149 -2.47 -2.37 0.71
C LEU A 149 -3.29 -1.12 0.44
N LEU A 150 -2.68 0.03 0.63
CA LEU A 150 -3.06 1.30 0.04
C LEU A 150 -1.91 1.71 -0.89
N PHE A 151 -2.19 1.90 -2.17
CA PHE A 151 -1.22 2.33 -3.17
C PHE A 151 -1.75 3.51 -3.96
N CYS A 152 -1.18 4.68 -3.71
CA CYS A 152 -1.64 5.95 -4.22
C CYS A 152 -0.49 6.77 -4.83
N LYS A 153 -0.81 7.58 -5.84
CA LYS A 153 0.07 8.62 -6.38
C LYS A 153 -0.59 9.97 -6.20
N GLN A 154 0.17 10.97 -5.79
CA GLN A 154 -0.30 12.35 -5.71
C GLN A 154 -0.64 12.88 -7.12
N ALA A 155 -1.91 13.20 -7.34
CA ALA A 155 -2.47 13.60 -8.62
C ALA A 155 -2.24 15.09 -8.93
N ASN A 156 -2.11 15.94 -7.90
CA ASN A 156 -1.84 17.36 -8.02
C ASN A 156 -0.42 17.73 -7.55
N GLN A 157 0.03 18.95 -7.81
CA GLN A 157 1.39 19.43 -7.50
C GLN A 157 1.46 20.27 -6.21
N THR A 158 0.53 20.10 -5.28
CA THR A 158 0.50 20.91 -4.05
C THR A 158 1.34 20.27 -2.94
N ASP A 159 2.11 21.09 -2.25
CA ASP A 159 2.88 20.65 -1.07
C ASP A 159 2.05 20.74 0.22
N GLN A 160 0.99 21.57 0.21
CA GLN A 160 0.07 21.70 1.34
C GLN A 160 -0.75 20.43 1.52
N PHE A 161 -0.47 19.68 2.59
CA PHE A 161 -1.06 18.38 2.86
C PHE A 161 -2.60 18.36 2.74
N HIS A 162 -3.28 19.34 3.33
CA HIS A 162 -4.74 19.45 3.30
C HIS A 162 -5.34 19.69 1.90
N ARG A 163 -4.52 20.05 0.91
CA ARG A 163 -4.94 20.24 -0.49
C ARG A 163 -4.53 19.06 -1.38
N LYS A 164 -3.74 18.11 -0.87
CA LYS A 164 -3.27 16.97 -1.66
C LYS A 164 -4.45 16.10 -2.09
N VAL A 165 -4.40 15.69 -3.34
CA VAL A 165 -5.35 14.75 -3.95
C VAL A 165 -4.55 13.55 -4.43
N PHE A 166 -5.01 12.37 -4.05
CA PHE A 166 -4.33 11.11 -4.37
C PHE A 166 -5.21 10.28 -5.30
N ALA A 167 -4.60 9.66 -6.29
CA ALA A 167 -5.24 8.69 -7.17
C ALA A 167 -4.58 7.33 -6.98
N GLY A 168 -5.38 6.30 -6.71
CA GLY A 168 -4.84 4.99 -6.38
C GLY A 168 -5.91 4.00 -5.98
N PHE A 169 -5.51 2.89 -5.38
CA PHE A 169 -6.44 1.86 -4.94
C PHE A 169 -6.00 1.30 -3.59
N TYR A 170 -6.89 0.55 -2.97
CA TYR A 170 -6.53 -0.32 -1.87
C TYR A 170 -6.95 -1.75 -2.20
N SER A 171 -6.25 -2.73 -1.63
CA SER A 171 -6.46 -4.14 -1.90
C SER A 171 -6.22 -4.97 -0.65
N PHE A 172 -6.87 -6.13 -0.58
CA PHE A 172 -6.60 -7.18 0.41
C PHE A 172 -6.07 -8.46 -0.24
N ASN A 173 -5.78 -8.40 -1.54
CA ASN A 173 -5.28 -9.56 -2.27
C ASN A 173 -3.82 -9.82 -1.86
N PRO A 174 -3.51 -10.99 -1.28
CA PRO A 174 -2.17 -11.31 -0.78
C PRO A 174 -1.11 -11.30 -1.88
N PHE A 175 -1.48 -11.71 -3.10
CA PHE A 175 -0.56 -11.70 -4.23
C PHE A 175 -0.19 -10.26 -4.62
N LEU A 176 -1.18 -9.36 -4.74
CA LEU A 176 -0.90 -7.94 -5.03
C LEU A 176 -0.04 -7.28 -3.95
N VAL A 177 -0.34 -7.54 -2.68
CA VAL A 177 0.42 -7.05 -1.53
C VAL A 177 1.88 -7.50 -1.64
N ARG A 178 2.14 -8.80 -1.80
CA ARG A 178 3.50 -9.35 -1.88
C ARG A 178 4.25 -8.88 -3.13
N CYS A 179 3.58 -8.77 -4.28
CA CYS A 179 4.16 -8.25 -5.51
C CYS A 179 4.60 -6.79 -5.36
N ILE A 180 3.74 -5.95 -4.79
CA ILE A 180 4.05 -4.53 -4.58
C ILE A 180 5.14 -4.37 -3.53
N ARG A 181 5.09 -5.12 -2.43
CA ARG A 181 6.16 -5.18 -1.43
C ARG A 181 7.52 -5.45 -2.05
N ARG A 182 7.61 -6.51 -2.87
CA ARG A 182 8.85 -6.88 -3.57
C ARG A 182 9.31 -5.77 -4.53
N ARG A 183 8.42 -5.27 -5.39
CA ARG A 183 8.77 -4.22 -6.38
C ARG A 183 9.23 -2.94 -5.68
N PHE A 184 8.56 -2.53 -4.61
CA PHE A 184 8.89 -1.33 -3.86
C PHE A 184 10.26 -1.45 -3.16
N GLY A 185 10.55 -2.60 -2.54
CA GLY A 185 11.87 -2.86 -1.97
C GLY A 185 13.01 -2.81 -2.99
N LEU A 186 12.80 -3.36 -4.20
CA LEU A 186 13.79 -3.29 -5.28
C LEU A 186 14.03 -1.86 -5.78
N LEU A 187 12.94 -1.07 -5.90
CA LEU A 187 13.02 0.32 -6.33
C LEU A 187 13.71 1.20 -5.27
N SER A 188 13.45 0.99 -3.99
CA SER A 188 14.08 1.79 -2.94
C SER A 188 15.57 1.56 -2.80
N CYS A 189 16.04 0.34 -3.09
CA CYS A 189 17.46 0.01 -3.04
C CYS A 189 18.20 0.34 -4.35
N GLY A 190 17.54 0.93 -5.36
CA GLY A 190 18.16 1.31 -6.64
C GLY A 190 18.59 0.12 -7.53
N ILE A 191 18.22 -1.11 -7.15
CA ILE A 191 18.61 -2.34 -7.87
C ILE A 191 17.56 -2.81 -8.87
N SER A 192 16.45 -2.10 -9.03
CA SER A 192 15.38 -2.49 -9.95
C SER A 192 15.89 -2.67 -11.38
N GLY A 193 16.81 -1.82 -11.85
CA GLY A 193 17.42 -1.95 -13.17
C GLY A 193 18.32 -3.19 -13.29
N VAL A 194 19.03 -3.56 -12.22
CA VAL A 194 19.86 -4.77 -12.17
C VAL A 194 18.99 -6.02 -12.17
N VAL A 195 17.90 -6.02 -11.41
CA VAL A 195 16.94 -7.13 -11.40
C VAL A 195 16.19 -7.24 -12.71
N ASP A 196 15.68 -6.13 -13.28
CA ASP A 196 15.02 -6.14 -14.58
C ASP A 196 15.99 -6.61 -15.69
N HIS A 197 17.29 -6.29 -15.59
CA HIS A 197 18.33 -6.82 -16.50
C HIS A 197 18.57 -8.31 -16.28
N PHE A 198 18.76 -8.75 -15.03
CA PHE A 198 18.93 -10.16 -14.68
C PHE A 198 17.74 -11.00 -15.14
N GLU A 199 16.51 -10.55 -14.87
CA GLU A 199 15.28 -11.20 -15.32
C GLU A 199 15.20 -11.25 -16.85
N ARG A 200 15.64 -10.22 -17.59
CA ARG A 200 15.67 -10.30 -19.07
C ARG A 200 16.70 -11.31 -19.60
N TYR A 201 17.86 -11.43 -18.96
CA TYR A 201 18.95 -12.30 -19.42
C TYR A 201 18.82 -13.74 -18.93
N PHE A 202 18.22 -13.95 -17.77
CA PHE A 202 18.05 -15.25 -17.12
C PHE A 202 16.59 -15.63 -16.91
N SER A 203 15.63 -14.97 -17.58
CA SER A 203 14.27 -15.47 -17.65
C SER A 203 14.36 -16.92 -18.13
N PRO A 204 13.92 -17.90 -17.32
CA PRO A 204 13.66 -19.22 -17.87
C PRO A 204 12.74 -18.97 -19.05
N GLN A 205 13.11 -19.44 -20.25
CA GLN A 205 12.11 -19.53 -21.31
C GLN A 205 11.04 -20.45 -20.73
N MET A 206 9.95 -19.84 -20.23
CA MET A 206 8.83 -20.59 -19.69
C MET A 206 8.42 -21.52 -20.81
N PRO A 207 8.51 -22.84 -20.61
CA PRO A 207 8.31 -23.71 -21.72
C PRO A 207 6.87 -23.57 -22.22
N ASN A 208 6.70 -23.65 -23.53
CA ASN A 208 5.45 -23.30 -24.20
C ASN A 208 4.31 -24.28 -23.90
N SER A 209 4.57 -25.36 -23.13
CA SER A 209 3.58 -26.35 -22.74
C SER A 209 3.78 -26.86 -21.31
N LEU A 210 2.69 -27.30 -20.66
CA LEU A 210 2.69 -27.92 -19.33
C LEU A 210 3.56 -29.20 -19.26
N ASN A 211 3.72 -29.92 -20.37
CA ASN A 211 4.50 -31.15 -20.43
C ASN A 211 6.00 -30.92 -20.21
N ASP A 212 6.50 -29.73 -20.55
CA ASP A 212 7.90 -29.36 -20.34
C ASP A 212 8.18 -28.98 -18.88
N PHE A 213 7.14 -28.60 -18.12
CA PHE A 213 7.24 -28.30 -16.69
C PHE A 213 7.51 -29.57 -15.87
N ASP A 214 6.87 -30.69 -16.25
CA ASP A 214 7.10 -32.00 -15.64
C ASP A 214 8.51 -32.54 -15.94
N ALA A 215 9.07 -32.25 -17.13
CA ALA A 215 10.45 -32.63 -17.47
C ALA A 215 11.50 -31.85 -16.66
N LEU A 216 11.20 -30.60 -16.29
CA LEU A 216 12.07 -29.75 -15.48
C LEU A 216 12.06 -30.13 -14.00
N LEU A 217 10.96 -30.74 -13.52
CA LEU A 217 10.85 -31.29 -12.16
C LEU A 217 11.40 -32.71 -12.03
N ALA A 218 11.50 -33.47 -13.13
CA ALA A 218 12.05 -34.84 -13.14
C ALA A 218 13.59 -34.89 -13.17
N THR A 219 14.27 -33.74 -13.32
CA THR A 219 15.73 -33.63 -13.38
C THR A 219 16.36 -32.96 -12.15
N ALA A 220 15.55 -32.66 -11.13
CA ALA A 220 15.98 -32.25 -9.78
C ALA A 220 15.92 -33.44 -8.82
#